data_AF-A0A7Z9XGL0-F1
#
_entry.id   AF-A0A7Z9XGL0-F1
#
_cell.length_a   1.000
_cell.length_b   1.000
_cell.length_c   1.000
_cell.angle_alpha   90.00
_cell.angle_beta   90.00
_cell.angle_gamma   90.00
#
_symmetry.space_group_name_H-M   'P 1'
#
loop_
_entity.id
_entity.type
_entity.pdbx_description
1 polymer ?
#
loop_
_entity_poly.entity_id
_entity_poly.type
_entity_poly.pdbx_seq_one_letter_code
_entity_poly.pdbx_strand_id
1 'polypeptide(L)'
;MAPRTINLVCFRVNPAERTYTEAELEQINRNIMDEINRTGKMFFTHTKLKGRFSLRLCIGQTSTTREHVRRAWEMLKAAAVNL
;
A
#
# COMPACT_ATOMS: atom_id res chain seq x y z
N MET A 1 -1.31 5.69 -11.08
CA MET A 1 -2.47 4.96 -10.54
C MET A 1 -3.48 4.68 -11.64
N ALA A 2 -4.36 3.71 -11.44
CA ALA A 2 -5.40 3.28 -12.37
C ALA A 2 -6.80 3.50 -11.76
N PRO A 3 -7.87 3.57 -12.58
CA PRO A 3 -9.25 3.60 -12.09
C PRO A 3 -9.53 2.42 -11.14
N ARG A 4 -10.38 2.64 -10.13
CA ARG A 4 -10.81 1.57 -9.22
C ARG A 4 -11.84 0.69 -9.91
N THR A 5 -11.61 -0.62 -9.88
CA THR A 5 -12.55 -1.61 -10.40
C THR A 5 -13.00 -2.50 -9.25
N ILE A 6 -14.32 -2.51 -8.99
CA ILE A 6 -14.98 -3.34 -7.96
C ILE A 6 -14.35 -3.12 -6.57
N ASN A 7 -13.49 -4.03 -6.11
CA ASN A 7 -12.98 -4.15 -4.75
C ASN A 7 -11.45 -4.05 -4.66
N LEU A 8 -10.77 -3.80 -5.78
CA LEU A 8 -9.32 -3.63 -5.82
C LEU A 8 -8.95 -2.16 -5.84
N VAL A 9 -8.05 -1.78 -4.94
CA VAL A 9 -7.43 -0.45 -4.94
C VAL A 9 -5.93 -0.55 -5.16
N CYS A 10 -5.42 0.27 -6.09
CA CYS A 10 -4.01 0.41 -6.38
C CYS A 10 -3.56 1.82 -5.98
N PHE A 11 -2.58 1.91 -5.09
CA PHE A 11 -2.10 3.19 -4.56
C PHE A 11 -0.61 3.10 -4.21
N ARG A 12 0.02 4.23 -3.89
CA ARG A 12 1.40 4.27 -3.38
C ARG A 12 1.52 5.44 -2.43
N VAL A 13 2.39 5.32 -1.44
CA VAL A 13 2.83 6.45 -0.63
C VAL A 13 3.73 7.35 -1.50
N ASN A 14 3.45 8.65 -1.44
CA ASN A 14 4.19 9.67 -2.16
C ASN A 14 4.39 10.86 -1.20
N PRO A 15 5.47 10.83 -0.39
CA PRO A 15 5.72 11.87 0.61
C PRO A 15 5.90 13.24 -0.07
N ALA A 16 5.44 14.30 0.60
CA ALA A 16 5.35 15.65 0.02
C ALA A 16 6.54 16.56 0.40
N GLU A 17 7.39 16.09 1.33
CA GLU A 17 8.48 16.83 1.95
C GLU A 17 9.58 17.20 0.94
N ARG A 18 9.79 16.33 -0.06
CA ARG A 18 10.71 16.57 -1.18
C ARG A 18 10.29 15.81 -2.42
N THR A 19 10.93 16.13 -3.55
CA THR A 19 10.80 15.31 -4.75
C THR A 19 11.67 14.06 -4.63
N TYR A 20 11.06 12.90 -4.81
CA TYR A 20 11.74 11.61 -4.83
C TYR A 20 11.82 11.09 -6.26
N THR A 21 12.92 10.40 -6.57
CA THR A 21 13.04 9.61 -7.80
C THR A 21 12.07 8.42 -7.77
N GLU A 22 11.74 7.87 -8.94
CA GLU A 22 10.88 6.68 -9.01
C GLU A 22 11.53 5.46 -8.33
N ALA A 23 12.86 5.36 -8.30
CA ALA A 23 13.58 4.31 -7.59
C ALA A 23 13.45 4.46 -6.06
N GLU A 24 13.59 5.68 -5.53
CA GLU A 24 13.38 5.94 -4.10
C GLU A 24 11.93 5.66 -3.69
N LEU A 25 10.95 6.09 -4.51
CA LEU A 25 9.53 5.81 -4.23
C LEU A 25 9.22 4.32 -4.29
N GLU A 26 9.83 3.58 -5.22
CA GLU A 26 9.71 2.11 -5.26
C GLU A 26 10.27 1.49 -3.98
N GLN A 27 11.46 1.91 -3.53
CA GLN A 27 12.06 1.40 -2.30
C GLN A 27 11.22 1.70 -1.06
N ILE A 28 10.73 2.94 -0.93
CA ILE A 28 9.84 3.37 0.15
C ILE A 28 8.59 2.49 0.22
N ASN A 29 7.91 2.31 -0.92
CA ASN A 29 6.67 1.52 -0.96
C ASN A 29 6.91 0.03 -0.76
N ARG A 30 8.05 -0.49 -1.23
CA ARG A 30 8.46 -1.88 -0.98
C ARG A 30 8.71 -2.13 0.51
N ASN A 31 9.45 -1.24 1.17
CA ASN A 31 9.73 -1.34 2.59
C ASN A 31 8.44 -1.33 3.43
N ILE A 32 7.52 -0.42 3.12
CA ILE A 32 6.19 -0.38 3.77
C ILE A 32 5.43 -1.69 3.59
N MET A 33 5.41 -2.23 2.36
CA MET A 33 4.74 -3.50 2.07
C MET A 33 5.34 -4.64 2.89
N ASP A 34 6.67 -4.75 2.91
CA ASP A 34 7.40 -5.82 3.57
C ASP A 34 7.25 -5.71 5.09
N GLU A 35 7.30 -4.50 5.66
CA GLU A 35 7.06 -4.26 7.08
C GLU A 35 5.66 -4.72 7.50
N ILE A 36 4.63 -4.31 6.76
CA ILE A 36 3.24 -4.69 7.06
C ILE A 36 3.06 -6.19 6.91
N ASN A 37 3.55 -6.79 5.81
CA ASN A 37 3.43 -8.22 5.55
C ASN A 37 4.14 -9.06 6.62
N ARG A 38 5.30 -8.61 7.11
CA ARG A 38 6.06 -9.28 8.18
C ARG A 38 5.28 -9.37 9.50
N THR A 39 4.34 -8.45 9.75
CA THR A 39 3.49 -8.53 10.96
C THR A 39 2.52 -9.71 10.95
N GLY A 40 2.22 -10.28 9.77
CA GLY A 40 1.19 -11.31 9.59
C GLY A 40 -0.25 -10.85 9.82
N LYS A 41 -0.46 -9.59 10.23
CA LYS A 41 -1.80 -9.04 10.53
C LYS A 41 -2.58 -8.68 9.27
N MET A 42 -1.86 -8.36 8.19
CA MET A 42 -2.40 -8.01 6.88
C MET A 42 -1.42 -8.36 5.78
N PHE A 43 -1.94 -8.53 4.57
CA PHE A 43 -1.14 -8.89 3.41
C PHE A 43 -1.44 -7.97 2.23
N PHE A 44 -0.42 -7.26 1.77
CA PHE A 44 -0.42 -6.45 0.56
C PHE A 44 0.41 -7.14 -0.52
N THR A 45 -0.06 -7.00 -1.77
CA THR A 45 0.74 -7.34 -2.95
C THR A 45 1.12 -6.06 -3.69
N HIS A 46 1.88 -6.20 -4.77
CA HIS A 46 2.25 -5.05 -5.61
C HIS A 46 2.00 -5.32 -7.09
N THR A 47 2.06 -4.25 -7.88
CA THR A 47 2.16 -4.28 -9.34
C THR A 47 2.89 -3.03 -9.82
N LYS A 48 3.32 -3.04 -11.09
CA LYS A 48 3.83 -1.84 -11.76
C LYS A 48 2.78 -1.30 -12.73
N LEU A 49 2.27 -0.10 -12.45
CA LEU A 49 1.35 0.62 -13.34
C LEU A 49 2.11 1.72 -14.06
N LYS A 50 2.19 1.66 -15.40
CA LYS A 50 2.99 2.60 -16.21
C LYS A 50 4.45 2.67 -15.73
N GLY A 51 5.04 1.51 -15.39
CA GLY A 51 6.40 1.41 -14.85
C GLY A 51 6.56 1.79 -13.37
N ARG A 52 5.50 2.25 -12.70
CA ARG A 52 5.57 2.74 -11.31
C ARG A 52 5.08 1.71 -10.31
N PHE A 53 5.88 1.42 -9.28
CA PHE A 53 5.49 0.52 -8.19
C PHE A 53 4.24 1.03 -7.47
N SER A 54 3.26 0.15 -7.29
CA SER A 54 1.98 0.42 -6.66
C SER A 54 1.59 -0.74 -5.75
N LEU A 55 1.18 -0.43 -4.52
CA LEU A 55 0.56 -1.35 -3.58
C LEU A 55 -0.83 -1.73 -4.07
N ARG A 56 -1.22 -2.99 -3.83
CA ARG A 56 -2.52 -3.56 -4.17
C ARG A 56 -3.19 -4.07 -2.91
N LEU A 57 -4.41 -3.60 -2.69
CA LEU A 57 -5.28 -4.09 -1.63
C LEU A 57 -6.61 -4.54 -2.24
N CYS A 58 -6.90 -5.83 -2.14
CA CYS A 58 -8.16 -6.42 -2.59
C CYS A 58 -9.07 -6.62 -1.36
N ILE A 59 -10.18 -5.90 -1.32
CA ILE A 59 -11.13 -5.91 -0.20
C ILE A 59 -12.33 -6.80 -0.58
N GLY A 60 -12.11 -8.11 -0.64
CA GLY A 60 -13.09 -9.05 -1.21
C GLY A 60 -13.33 -10.33 -0.44
N GLN A 61 -12.63 -10.59 0.67
CA GLN A 61 -12.83 -11.84 1.40
C GLN A 61 -14.13 -11.80 2.22
N THR A 62 -14.83 -12.93 2.30
CA THR A 62 -16.12 -13.07 3.00
C THR A 62 -16.10 -12.60 4.45
N SER A 63 -14.97 -12.78 5.15
CA SER A 63 -14.77 -12.35 6.54
C SER A 63 -14.24 -10.93 6.68
N THR A 64 -13.96 -10.22 5.57
CA THR A 64 -13.48 -8.83 5.63
C THR A 64 -14.60 -7.94 6.12
N THR A 65 -14.27 -7.05 7.06
CA THR A 65 -15.22 -6.10 7.65
C THR A 65 -14.65 -4.69 7.51
N ARG A 66 -15.49 -3.68 7.73
CA ARG A 66 -15.03 -2.28 7.73
C ARG A 66 -13.88 -2.03 8.71
N GLU A 67 -13.86 -2.76 9.82
CA GLU A 67 -12.79 -2.64 10.81
C GLU A 67 -11.44 -3.18 10.30
N HIS A 68 -11.46 -4.27 9.52
CA HIS A 68 -10.25 -4.74 8.83
C HIS A 68 -9.69 -3.67 7.88
N VAL A 69 -10.56 -2.99 7.12
CA VAL A 69 -10.14 -1.92 6.20
C VAL A 69 -9.59 -0.69 6.94
N ARG A 70 -10.21 -0.30 8.07
CA ARG A 70 -9.69 0.78 8.92
C ARG A 70 -8.31 0.44 9.47
N ARG A 71 -8.14 -0.76 10.02
CA ARG A 71 -6.83 -1.21 10.51
C ARG A 71 -5.78 -1.24 9.40
N ALA A 72 -6.15 -1.60 8.18
CA ALA A 72 -5.27 -1.51 7.00
C ALA A 72 -4.74 -0.11 6.79
N TRP A 73 -5.63 0.87 6.86
CA TRP A 73 -5.27 2.26 6.73
C TRP A 73 -4.37 2.77 7.86
N GLU A 74 -4.69 2.44 9.11
CA GLU A 74 -3.88 2.85 10.26
C GLU A 74 -2.47 2.23 10.24
N MET A 75 -2.35 0.93 9.92
CA MET A 75 -1.05 0.28 9.78
C MET A 75 -0.22 0.89 8.65
N LEU A 76 -0.87 1.26 7.54
CA LEU A 76 -0.19 1.91 6.42
C LEU A 76 0.33 3.31 6.81
N LYS A 77 -0.46 4.10 7.52
CA LYS A 77 -0.02 5.40 8.04
C LYS A 77 1.14 5.24 9.02
N ALA A 78 1.05 4.28 9.94
CA ALA A 78 2.11 4.04 10.91
C ALA A 78 3.44 3.66 10.23
N ALA A 79 3.40 2.74 9.25
CA ALA A 79 4.58 2.36 8.47
C ALA A 79 5.13 3.54 7.62
N ALA A 80 4.24 4.44 7.16
CA ALA A 80 4.65 5.62 6.40
C ALA A 80 5.24 6.75 7.27
N VAL A 81 5.00 6.77 8.58
CA VAL A 81 5.61 7.75 9.52
C VAL A 81 7.05 7.38 9.87
N ASN A 82 7.42 6.10 9.72
CA ASN A 82 8.78 5.61 9.96
C ASN A 82 9.72 5.80 8.74
N LEU A 83 9.34 6.67 7.80
CA LEU A 83 10.09 6.98 6.57
C LEU A 83 11.17 8.04 6.77
#